data_AF-A0A9X2G3D9-F1
#
_entry.id   AF-A0A9X2G3D9-F1
#
_cell.length_a   1.000
_cell.length_b   1.000
_cell.length_c   1.000
_cell.angle_alpha   90.00
_cell.angle_beta   90.00
_cell.angle_gamma   90.00
#
_symmetry.space_group_name_H-M   'P 1'
#
loop_
_entity.id
_entity.type
_entity.pdbx_description
1 polymer ?
#
loop_
_entity_poly.entity_id
_entity_poly.type
_entity_poly.pdbx_seq_one_letter_code
_entity_poly.pdbx_strand_id
1 'polypeptide(L)'
;MVFENFLEAVEGPDRDLNFAIKSGSKKTLGIIGKLSQNVNAYDDEAKHTLVRQLFSLAANIDLRDKKSGQLIAAIGTYFLKASKSAESAKFIFNEWSGRLLYLDYNKKEECQAAYQWLLLLNQSDGSAPSPRELVKVFDESQPVLSEIYKKISTCFSVESVLADKSGLQPGYKLVETFLTTYFYHSDSCPSNYELWALSCVERDISFGNGLILSVLQRSYEHPQVVAGLIDLYITSMVDENDDGMAWRLFFDLFDPEEYPAQQLNQIFVYLEPKVRQWTDEQNEYAINCLFALEQDDNDSVKKLLTDSKGVGKLANLLAFNGNGRAAKQLSSLLARDLSPAYKLPTGGEAQFEDLNFKLMIIDELMYINKLLSPRFNLRDFTKAYDAREISVSGYESIPEALDYMRGLAIPQELLSRITHLSYDASREIYSQLVPFWDGEDDRFEVSSLSDLDKFENIQEIEGFNEQLVESFSPIIESKNITVIK
;
A
#
# COMPACT_ATOMS: atom_id res chain seq x y z
N MET A 1 15.89 -22.05 35.14
CA MET A 1 14.66 -21.47 35.71
C MET A 1 13.72 -22.63 35.98
N VAL A 2 13.19 -22.75 37.20
CA VAL A 2 12.29 -23.85 37.58
C VAL A 2 11.03 -23.75 36.71
N PHE A 3 10.51 -24.90 36.26
CA PHE A 3 9.27 -24.99 35.49
C PHE A 3 8.11 -24.54 36.39
N GLU A 4 7.80 -23.25 36.40
CA GLU A 4 6.57 -22.76 37.02
C GLU A 4 5.40 -23.26 36.18
N ASN A 5 4.40 -23.86 36.83
CA ASN A 5 3.17 -24.22 36.15
C ASN A 5 2.40 -22.92 35.86
N PHE A 6 2.65 -22.33 34.68
CA PHE A 6 2.11 -21.03 34.28
C PHE A 6 0.57 -20.95 34.31
N LEU A 7 -0.11 -22.09 34.39
CA LEU A 7 -1.55 -22.25 34.46
C LEU A 7 -2.11 -22.21 35.89
N GLU A 8 -1.25 -22.32 36.92
CA GLU A 8 -1.69 -22.27 38.32
C GLU A 8 -2.16 -20.86 38.72
N ALA A 9 -3.17 -20.81 39.58
CA ALA A 9 -3.73 -19.58 40.12
C ALA A 9 -2.68 -18.83 40.96
N VAL A 10 -2.41 -17.58 40.58
CA VAL A 10 -1.50 -16.69 41.32
C VAL A 10 -2.33 -15.66 42.12
N GLU A 11 -2.03 -15.54 43.41
CA GLU A 11 -2.60 -14.48 44.25
C GLU A 11 -1.86 -13.16 44.03
N GLY A 12 -2.64 -12.08 43.93
CA GLY A 12 -2.15 -10.73 43.74
C GLY A 12 -2.23 -9.88 45.01
N PRO A 13 -1.79 -8.62 44.93
CA PRO A 13 -1.81 -7.70 46.07
C PRO A 13 -3.22 -7.22 46.44
N ASP A 14 -4.19 -7.29 45.52
CA ASP A 14 -5.56 -6.83 45.74
C ASP A 14 -6.45 -7.95 46.29
N ARG A 15 -6.89 -7.80 47.55
CA ARG A 15 -7.71 -8.80 48.24
C ARG A 15 -9.09 -8.97 47.62
N ASP A 16 -9.69 -7.88 47.12
CA ASP A 16 -11.00 -7.92 46.51
C ASP A 16 -10.95 -8.66 45.17
N LEU A 17 -9.88 -8.44 44.40
CA LEU A 17 -9.61 -9.19 43.17
C LEU A 17 -9.36 -10.67 43.47
N ASN A 18 -8.52 -10.99 44.45
CA ASN A 18 -8.29 -12.38 44.88
C ASN A 18 -9.59 -13.10 45.24
N PHE A 19 -10.45 -12.46 46.04
CA PHE A 19 -11.75 -13.01 46.41
C PHE A 19 -12.68 -13.15 45.20
N ALA A 20 -12.72 -12.14 44.33
CA ALA A 20 -13.58 -12.14 43.14
C ALA A 20 -13.19 -13.24 42.15
N ILE A 21 -11.89 -13.46 41.91
CA ILE A 21 -11.37 -14.54 41.06
C ILE A 21 -11.75 -15.90 41.65
N LYS A 22 -11.44 -16.15 42.93
CA LYS A 22 -11.72 -17.43 43.60
C LYS A 22 -13.21 -17.78 43.64
N SER A 23 -14.08 -16.76 43.73
CA SER A 23 -15.53 -16.95 43.80
C SER A 23 -16.23 -16.93 42.43
N GLY A 24 -15.50 -16.75 41.31
CA GLY A 24 -16.11 -16.59 39.99
C GLY A 24 -17.04 -15.38 39.89
N SER A 25 -16.75 -14.32 40.65
CA SER A 25 -17.64 -13.18 40.83
C SER A 25 -17.75 -12.34 39.56
N LYS A 26 -18.98 -11.89 39.24
CA LYS A 26 -19.23 -10.91 38.17
C LYS A 26 -18.55 -9.55 38.43
N LYS A 27 -18.07 -9.30 39.66
CA LYS A 27 -17.35 -8.08 40.03
C LYS A 27 -15.92 -8.02 39.50
N THR A 28 -15.32 -9.16 39.11
CA THR A 28 -13.92 -9.24 38.64
C THR A 28 -13.63 -8.21 37.54
N LEU A 29 -14.52 -8.10 36.55
CA LEU A 29 -14.41 -7.12 35.46
C LEU A 29 -14.34 -5.67 35.98
N GLY A 30 -15.23 -5.31 36.91
CA GLY A 30 -15.28 -3.96 37.47
C GLY A 30 -14.07 -3.64 38.36
N ILE A 31 -13.51 -4.63 39.05
CA ILE A 31 -12.29 -4.47 39.86
C ILE A 31 -11.09 -4.23 38.94
N ILE A 32 -10.90 -5.05 37.90
CA ILE A 32 -9.83 -4.84 36.90
C ILE A 32 -9.96 -3.47 36.23
N GLY A 33 -11.18 -3.04 35.88
CA GLY A 33 -11.41 -1.70 35.33
C GLY A 33 -10.94 -0.57 36.25
N LYS A 34 -11.16 -0.68 37.57
CA LYS A 34 -10.67 0.29 38.57
C LYS A 34 -9.14 0.26 38.69
N LEU A 35 -8.54 -0.94 38.69
CA LEU A 35 -7.08 -1.10 38.69
C LEU A 35 -6.47 -0.42 37.46
N SER A 36 -7.06 -0.61 36.29
CA SER A 36 -6.66 0.05 35.03
C SER A 36 -6.81 1.57 35.07
N GLN A 37 -7.68 2.14 35.89
CA GLN A 37 -7.78 3.61 36.06
C GLN A 37 -6.69 4.15 36.99
N ASN A 38 -6.22 3.33 37.93
CA ASN A 38 -5.29 3.72 38.99
C ASN A 38 -3.92 3.01 38.89
N VAL A 39 -3.50 2.60 37.69
CA VAL A 39 -2.24 1.86 37.47
C VAL A 39 -1.03 2.55 38.10
N ASN A 40 -0.99 3.88 38.04
CA ASN A 40 0.13 4.68 38.56
C ASN A 40 0.16 4.79 40.09
N ALA A 41 -0.89 4.35 40.79
CA ALA A 41 -0.95 4.36 42.26
C ALA A 41 -0.20 3.18 42.90
N TYR A 42 0.19 2.19 42.10
CA TYR A 42 0.92 1.01 42.54
C TYR A 42 2.42 1.18 42.25
N ASP A 43 3.25 0.61 43.12
CA ASP A 43 4.68 0.42 42.82
C ASP A 43 4.87 -0.71 41.80
N ASP A 44 6.09 -0.86 41.29
CA ASP A 44 6.36 -1.82 40.21
C ASP A 44 6.28 -3.28 40.71
N GLU A 45 6.60 -3.55 41.98
CA GLU A 45 6.43 -4.89 42.58
C GLU A 45 4.96 -5.32 42.62
N ALA A 46 4.06 -4.43 43.06
CA ALA A 46 2.63 -4.70 43.05
C ALA A 46 2.10 -4.83 41.61
N LYS A 47 2.55 -4.00 40.67
CA LYS A 47 2.18 -4.13 39.24
C LYS A 47 2.62 -5.47 38.67
N HIS A 48 3.87 -5.89 38.91
CA HIS A 48 4.42 -7.14 38.42
C HIS A 48 3.67 -8.36 38.98
N THR A 49 3.34 -8.34 40.27
CA THR A 49 2.54 -9.38 40.91
C THR A 49 1.12 -9.44 40.31
N LEU A 50 0.50 -8.28 40.09
CA LEU A 50 -0.80 -8.19 39.44
C LEU A 50 -0.75 -8.67 37.99
N VAL A 51 0.29 -8.35 37.22
CA VAL A 51 0.49 -8.85 35.85
C VAL A 51 0.52 -10.38 35.83
N ARG A 52 1.28 -11.03 36.72
CA ARG A 52 1.32 -12.50 36.83
C ARG A 52 -0.04 -13.11 37.18
N GLN A 53 -0.73 -12.51 38.15
CA GLN A 53 -2.09 -12.90 38.50
C GLN A 53 -3.03 -12.80 37.29
N LEU A 54 -2.95 -11.73 36.51
CA LEU A 54 -3.82 -11.54 35.36
C LEU A 54 -3.48 -12.47 34.19
N PHE A 55 -2.20 -12.81 33.96
CA PHE A 55 -1.83 -13.88 33.02
C PHE A 55 -2.42 -15.23 33.45
N SER A 56 -2.29 -15.58 34.72
CA SER A 56 -2.86 -16.81 35.28
C SER A 56 -4.38 -16.84 35.18
N LEU A 57 -5.06 -15.74 35.54
CA LEU A 57 -6.49 -15.57 35.34
C LEU A 57 -6.86 -15.78 33.87
N ALA A 58 -6.15 -15.09 32.96
CA ALA A 58 -6.43 -15.14 31.54
C ALA A 58 -6.36 -16.55 30.98
N ALA A 59 -5.40 -17.39 31.40
CA ALA A 59 -5.25 -18.78 30.96
C ALA A 59 -6.46 -19.68 31.34
N ASN A 60 -7.20 -19.30 32.37
CA ASN A 60 -8.30 -20.09 32.92
C ASN A 60 -9.70 -19.56 32.54
N ILE A 61 -9.78 -18.54 31.68
CA ILE A 61 -11.07 -18.00 31.19
C ILE A 61 -11.68 -18.97 30.16
N ASP A 62 -12.93 -19.38 30.36
CA ASP A 62 -13.70 -20.05 29.30
C ASP A 62 -14.13 -19.02 28.24
N LEU A 63 -13.44 -19.00 27.09
CA LEU A 63 -13.72 -18.05 26.02
C LEU A 63 -15.13 -18.18 25.41
N ARG A 64 -15.86 -19.28 25.65
CA ARG A 64 -17.23 -19.47 25.18
C ARG A 64 -18.26 -18.69 26.02
N ASP A 65 -17.88 -18.22 27.20
CA ASP A 65 -18.75 -17.34 28.00
C ASP A 65 -18.92 -16.00 27.28
N LYS A 66 -20.17 -15.51 27.16
CA LYS A 66 -20.49 -14.21 26.57
C LYS A 66 -19.73 -13.02 27.18
N LYS A 67 -19.24 -13.15 28.41
CA LYS A 67 -18.48 -12.11 29.12
C LYS A 67 -16.97 -12.28 29.06
N SER A 68 -16.46 -13.40 28.51
CA SER A 68 -15.03 -13.69 28.42
C SER A 68 -14.27 -12.58 27.68
N GLY A 69 -14.81 -12.13 26.54
CA GLY A 69 -14.22 -11.06 25.73
C GLY A 69 -14.08 -9.74 26.47
N GLN A 70 -15.05 -9.39 27.33
CA GLN A 70 -14.95 -8.18 28.17
C GLN A 70 -13.84 -8.31 29.20
N LEU A 71 -13.63 -9.51 29.74
CA LEU A 71 -12.60 -9.78 30.73
C LEU A 71 -11.19 -9.76 30.09
N ILE A 72 -11.02 -10.42 28.94
CA ILE A 72 -9.79 -10.38 28.13
C ILE A 72 -9.44 -8.93 27.77
N ALA A 73 -10.40 -8.15 27.26
CA ALA A 73 -10.19 -6.75 26.92
C ALA A 73 -9.83 -5.87 28.14
N ALA A 74 -10.44 -6.12 29.30
CA ALA A 74 -10.13 -5.39 30.53
C ALA A 74 -8.70 -5.68 31.03
N ILE A 75 -8.24 -6.93 30.92
CA ILE A 75 -6.86 -7.32 31.25
C ILE A 75 -5.89 -6.68 30.25
N GLY A 76 -6.16 -6.76 28.95
CA GLY A 76 -5.31 -6.12 27.94
C GLY A 76 -5.21 -4.61 28.13
N THR A 77 -6.31 -3.95 28.50
CA THR A 77 -6.32 -2.53 28.87
C THR A 77 -5.40 -2.24 30.06
N TYR A 78 -5.39 -3.10 31.07
CA TYR A 78 -4.47 -2.97 32.21
C TYR A 78 -3.01 -3.08 31.73
N PHE A 79 -2.68 -4.09 30.92
CA PHE A 79 -1.33 -4.31 30.40
C PHE A 79 -0.83 -3.12 29.59
N LEU A 80 -1.62 -2.63 28.63
CA LEU A 80 -1.22 -1.49 27.80
C LEU A 80 -1.02 -0.22 28.63
N LYS A 81 -1.82 0.01 29.67
CA LYS A 81 -1.62 1.15 30.56
C LYS A 81 -0.38 0.99 31.45
N ALA A 82 -0.11 -0.22 31.95
CA ALA A 82 1.09 -0.52 32.74
C ALA A 82 2.36 -0.38 31.88
N SER A 83 2.33 -0.85 30.64
CA SER A 83 3.44 -0.75 29.67
C SER A 83 3.78 0.67 29.21
N LYS A 84 3.16 1.71 29.78
CA LYS A 84 3.65 3.09 29.62
C LYS A 84 4.94 3.36 30.41
N SER A 85 5.23 2.53 31.42
CA SER A 85 6.52 2.50 32.12
C SER A 85 7.46 1.53 31.40
N ALA A 86 8.73 1.91 31.21
CA ALA A 86 9.74 1.04 30.62
C ALA A 86 9.96 -0.25 31.41
N GLU A 87 9.94 -0.17 32.74
CA GLU A 87 10.11 -1.33 33.62
C GLU A 87 8.95 -2.31 33.47
N SER A 88 7.71 -1.80 33.56
CA SER A 88 6.51 -2.62 33.40
C SER A 88 6.36 -3.18 31.98
N ALA A 89 6.73 -2.42 30.93
CA ALA A 89 6.71 -2.88 29.55
C ALA A 89 7.65 -4.08 29.36
N LYS A 90 8.90 -3.95 29.85
CA LYS A 90 9.90 -5.03 29.82
C LYS A 90 9.43 -6.25 30.61
N PHE A 91 8.84 -6.04 31.78
CA PHE A 91 8.31 -7.12 32.61
C PHE A 91 7.16 -7.85 31.93
N ILE A 92 6.16 -7.14 31.42
CA ILE A 92 5.01 -7.70 30.72
C ILE A 92 5.46 -8.49 29.50
N PHE A 93 6.38 -7.94 28.70
CA PHE A 93 6.95 -8.66 27.56
C PHE A 93 7.65 -9.94 27.99
N ASN A 94 8.52 -9.89 29.00
CA ASN A 94 9.27 -11.07 29.45
C ASN A 94 8.36 -12.17 30.01
N GLU A 95 7.31 -11.81 30.74
CA GLU A 95 6.30 -12.77 31.20
C GLU A 95 5.53 -13.36 30.02
N TRP A 96 5.09 -12.54 29.08
CA TRP A 96 4.37 -12.98 27.88
C TRP A 96 5.23 -13.90 27.00
N SER A 97 6.43 -13.47 26.65
CA SER A 97 7.36 -14.19 25.78
C SER A 97 7.88 -15.45 26.46
N GLY A 98 8.20 -15.39 27.75
CA GLY A 98 8.63 -16.54 28.54
C GLY A 98 7.56 -17.62 28.58
N ARG A 99 6.32 -17.25 28.87
CA ARG A 99 5.18 -18.17 28.84
C ARG A 99 5.04 -18.86 27.49
N LEU A 100 5.00 -18.09 26.39
CA LEU A 100 4.88 -18.64 25.04
C LEU A 100 6.06 -19.55 24.64
N LEU A 101 7.26 -19.28 25.15
CA LEU A 101 8.43 -20.11 24.88
C LEU A 101 8.41 -21.45 25.62
N TYR A 102 7.84 -21.54 26.82
CA TYR A 102 7.95 -22.73 27.67
C TYR A 102 6.77 -23.70 27.58
N LEU A 103 5.69 -23.33 26.89
CA LEU A 103 4.54 -24.23 26.70
C LEU A 103 4.88 -25.45 25.83
N ASP A 104 4.21 -26.56 26.16
CA ASP A 104 4.09 -27.76 25.33
C ASP A 104 2.90 -27.64 24.41
N TYR A 105 3.19 -27.19 23.20
CA TYR A 105 2.23 -26.99 22.11
C TYR A 105 1.58 -28.26 21.54
N ASN A 106 1.92 -29.44 22.07
CA ASN A 106 1.18 -30.67 21.79
C ASN A 106 -0.04 -30.85 22.70
N LYS A 107 -0.19 -30.03 23.75
CA LYS A 107 -1.32 -30.09 24.66
C LYS A 107 -2.34 -29.01 24.33
N LYS A 108 -3.59 -29.43 24.14
CA LYS A 108 -4.70 -28.55 23.75
C LYS A 108 -4.92 -27.42 24.74
N GLU A 109 -4.84 -27.70 26.03
CA GLU A 109 -5.04 -26.72 27.10
C GLU A 109 -3.94 -25.65 27.11
N GLU A 110 -2.70 -26.03 26.78
CA GLU A 110 -1.57 -25.10 26.67
C GLU A 110 -1.67 -24.23 25.41
N CYS A 111 -2.07 -24.80 24.26
CA CYS A 111 -2.38 -24.03 23.05
C CYS A 111 -3.52 -23.03 23.29
N GLN A 112 -4.56 -23.43 24.02
CA GLN A 112 -5.68 -22.57 24.38
C GLN A 112 -5.24 -21.42 25.30
N ALA A 113 -4.37 -21.69 26.29
CA ALA A 113 -3.78 -20.66 27.13
C ALA A 113 -2.90 -19.69 26.35
N ALA A 114 -2.07 -20.20 25.41
CA ALA A 114 -1.27 -19.37 24.51
C ALA A 114 -2.16 -18.41 23.71
N TYR A 115 -3.24 -18.93 23.11
CA TYR A 115 -4.21 -18.12 22.36
C TYR A 115 -4.78 -17.00 23.24
N GLN A 116 -5.21 -17.33 24.45
CA GLN A 116 -5.73 -16.35 25.42
C GLN A 116 -4.71 -15.28 25.79
N TRP A 117 -3.43 -15.61 25.94
CA TRP A 117 -2.37 -14.64 26.25
C TRP A 117 -2.02 -13.73 25.08
N LEU A 118 -2.07 -14.23 23.83
CA LEU A 118 -1.91 -13.40 22.64
C LEU A 118 -3.04 -12.36 22.54
N LEU A 119 -4.28 -12.76 22.83
CA LEU A 119 -5.42 -11.86 22.85
C LEU A 119 -5.30 -10.72 23.87
N LEU A 120 -4.48 -10.85 24.92
CA LEU A 120 -4.26 -9.76 25.90
C LEU A 120 -3.51 -8.57 25.30
N LEU A 121 -2.67 -8.81 24.29
CA LEU A 121 -1.90 -7.75 23.64
C LEU A 121 -2.50 -7.33 22.29
N ASN A 122 -3.46 -8.08 21.74
CA ASN A 122 -4.26 -7.63 20.60
C ASN A 122 -5.36 -6.67 21.04
N GLN A 123 -5.26 -5.39 20.66
CA GLN A 123 -6.34 -4.43 20.90
C GLN A 123 -7.53 -4.71 19.97
N SER A 124 -8.71 -4.95 20.54
CA SER A 124 -9.90 -5.35 19.79
C SER A 124 -10.53 -4.25 18.92
N ASP A 125 -10.21 -2.98 19.15
CA ASP A 125 -10.75 -1.86 18.37
C ASP A 125 -9.72 -1.19 17.43
N GLY A 126 -8.46 -1.63 17.48
CA GLY A 126 -7.36 -1.12 16.66
C GLY A 126 -7.09 0.39 16.76
N SER A 127 -7.80 1.11 17.63
CA SER A 127 -7.94 2.57 17.55
C SER A 127 -6.87 3.34 18.32
N ALA A 128 -6.22 2.71 19.31
CA ALA A 128 -5.23 3.35 20.14
C ALA A 128 -3.82 2.79 19.86
N PRO A 129 -2.83 3.65 19.55
CA PRO A 129 -1.48 3.20 19.27
C PRO A 129 -0.87 2.47 20.49
N SER A 130 -0.07 1.46 20.20
CA SER A 130 0.69 0.71 21.20
C SER A 130 1.58 1.64 22.04
N PRO A 131 1.72 1.41 23.36
CA PRO A 131 2.61 2.21 24.20
C PRO A 131 4.03 2.19 23.66
N ARG A 132 4.66 3.36 23.54
CA ARG A 132 6.01 3.51 22.98
C ARG A 132 7.05 2.59 23.62
N GLU A 133 7.01 2.44 24.94
CA GLU A 133 7.95 1.56 25.66
C GLU A 133 7.71 0.08 25.34
N LEU A 134 6.45 -0.31 25.06
CA LEU A 134 6.15 -1.68 24.63
C LEU A 134 6.68 -1.93 23.22
N VAL A 135 6.46 -1.00 22.29
CA VAL A 135 6.96 -1.09 20.91
C VAL A 135 8.47 -1.26 20.90
N LYS A 136 9.17 -0.40 21.67
CA LYS A 136 10.62 -0.49 21.83
C LYS A 136 11.09 -1.86 22.32
N VAL A 137 10.40 -2.46 23.29
CA VAL A 137 10.77 -3.79 23.81
C VAL A 137 10.56 -4.89 22.75
N PHE A 138 9.49 -4.81 21.96
CA PHE A 138 9.26 -5.73 20.83
C PHE A 138 10.35 -5.60 19.77
N ASP A 139 10.68 -4.37 19.35
CA ASP A 139 11.75 -4.10 18.39
C ASP A 139 13.13 -4.59 18.88
N GLU A 140 13.43 -4.45 20.17
CA GLU A 140 14.68 -4.94 20.77
C GLU A 140 14.73 -6.47 20.93
N SER A 141 13.59 -7.17 20.79
CA SER A 141 13.44 -8.59 21.14
C SER A 141 13.19 -9.52 19.94
N GLN A 142 13.58 -9.11 18.74
CA GLN A 142 13.43 -9.87 17.50
C GLN A 142 13.88 -11.35 17.56
N PRO A 143 15.03 -11.70 18.19
CA PRO A 143 15.44 -13.10 18.29
C PRO A 143 14.45 -13.97 19.08
N VAL A 144 13.90 -13.43 20.17
CA VAL A 144 12.92 -14.11 21.03
C VAL A 144 11.61 -14.31 20.28
N LEU A 145 11.12 -13.28 19.59
CA LEU A 145 9.90 -13.33 18.79
C LEU A 145 10.01 -14.35 17.65
N SER A 146 11.17 -14.41 17.00
CA SER A 146 11.47 -15.41 15.96
C SER A 146 11.46 -16.84 16.50
N GLU A 147 11.95 -17.06 17.73
CA GLU A 147 11.92 -18.37 18.38
C GLU A 147 10.49 -18.79 18.76
N ILE A 148 9.68 -17.85 19.28
CA ILE A 148 8.26 -18.07 19.57
C ILE A 148 7.52 -18.45 18.28
N TYR A 149 7.71 -17.69 17.20
CA TYR A 149 7.10 -18.00 15.90
C TYR A 149 7.41 -19.43 15.46
N LYS A 150 8.69 -19.83 15.50
CA LYS A 150 9.11 -21.20 15.13
C LYS A 150 8.38 -22.25 15.95
N LYS A 151 8.24 -22.06 17.27
CA LYS A 151 7.50 -22.98 18.13
C LYS A 151 6.02 -23.04 17.77
N ILE A 152 5.35 -21.90 17.70
CA ILE A 152 3.90 -21.84 17.45
C ILE A 152 3.57 -22.35 16.04
N SER A 153 4.45 -22.15 15.06
CA SER A 153 4.27 -22.67 13.69
C SER A 153 4.31 -24.20 13.58
N THR A 154 4.63 -24.91 14.66
CA THR A 154 4.47 -26.38 14.72
C THR A 154 3.03 -26.80 15.05
N CYS A 155 2.20 -25.91 15.58
CA CYS A 155 0.80 -26.16 16.00
C CYS A 155 -0.23 -26.20 14.88
N PHE A 156 0.18 -26.29 13.62
CA PHE A 156 -0.70 -26.11 12.46
C PHE A 156 -1.72 -27.23 12.22
N SER A 157 -1.77 -28.28 13.05
CA SER A 157 -2.71 -29.39 12.82
C SER A 157 -4.16 -29.01 13.15
N VAL A 158 -5.09 -29.42 12.28
CA VAL A 158 -6.55 -29.21 12.43
C VAL A 158 -7.11 -29.85 13.71
N GLU A 159 -6.41 -30.82 14.29
CA GLU A 159 -6.77 -31.46 15.57
C GLU A 159 -6.60 -30.52 16.78
N SER A 160 -5.80 -29.46 16.66
CA SER A 160 -5.50 -28.48 17.71
C SER A 160 -6.53 -27.33 17.74
N VAL A 161 -7.81 -27.69 17.74
CA VAL A 161 -8.91 -26.73 17.66
C VAL A 161 -8.97 -25.84 18.92
N LEU A 162 -8.93 -24.53 18.73
CA LEU A 162 -9.06 -23.51 19.76
C LEU A 162 -10.53 -23.11 19.92
N ALA A 163 -10.94 -22.66 21.09
CA ALA A 163 -12.31 -22.20 21.33
C ALA A 163 -12.34 -20.71 21.63
N ASP A 164 -13.28 -20.00 21.02
CA ASP A 164 -13.61 -18.61 21.34
C ASP A 164 -15.12 -18.31 21.23
N LYS A 165 -15.49 -17.03 21.29
CA LYS A 165 -16.87 -16.57 21.19
C LYS A 165 -17.52 -16.85 19.81
N SER A 166 -16.71 -16.95 18.76
CA SER A 166 -17.14 -17.26 17.39
C SER A 166 -17.31 -18.76 17.18
N GLY A 167 -16.65 -19.59 18.00
CA GLY A 167 -16.81 -21.03 17.97
C GLY A 167 -15.47 -21.76 18.07
N LEU A 168 -15.37 -22.86 17.35
CA LEU A 168 -14.16 -23.66 17.24
C LEU A 168 -13.31 -23.13 16.08
N GLN A 169 -12.09 -22.71 16.41
CA GLN A 169 -11.11 -22.18 15.48
C GLN A 169 -10.01 -23.21 15.21
N PRO A 170 -9.48 -23.28 13.99
CA PRO A 170 -8.35 -24.14 13.64
C PRO A 170 -7.04 -23.71 14.30
N GLY A 171 -6.07 -24.63 14.39
CA GLY A 171 -4.80 -24.41 15.09
C GLY A 171 -3.94 -23.27 14.52
N TYR A 172 -4.03 -22.98 13.21
CA TYR A 172 -3.30 -21.86 12.59
C TYR A 172 -3.74 -20.50 13.16
N LYS A 173 -4.93 -20.39 13.75
CA LYS A 173 -5.42 -19.14 14.34
C LYS A 173 -4.50 -18.66 15.46
N LEU A 174 -3.78 -19.58 16.11
CA LEU A 174 -2.74 -19.24 17.08
C LEU A 174 -1.60 -18.45 16.43
N VAL A 175 -1.13 -18.90 15.25
CA VAL A 175 -0.05 -18.27 14.49
C VAL A 175 -0.50 -16.93 13.94
N GLU A 176 -1.71 -16.87 13.38
CA GLU A 176 -2.29 -15.62 12.88
C GLU A 176 -2.40 -14.57 14.00
N THR A 177 -2.88 -14.98 15.18
CA THR A 177 -3.03 -14.11 16.34
C THR A 177 -1.67 -13.63 16.86
N PHE A 178 -0.66 -14.50 16.83
CA PHE A 178 0.72 -14.15 17.19
C PHE A 178 1.29 -13.13 16.22
N LEU A 179 1.20 -13.36 14.90
CA LEU A 179 1.72 -12.43 13.90
C LEU A 179 0.99 -11.08 13.98
N THR A 180 -0.33 -11.10 14.17
CA THR A 180 -1.12 -9.89 14.40
C THR A 180 -0.59 -9.12 15.61
N THR A 181 -0.35 -9.80 16.74
CA THR A 181 0.22 -9.17 17.95
C THR A 181 1.61 -8.60 17.67
N TYR A 182 2.47 -9.40 17.05
CA TYR A 182 3.84 -9.04 16.75
C TYR A 182 3.90 -7.78 15.88
N PHE A 183 3.19 -7.74 14.76
CA PHE A 183 3.20 -6.61 13.83
C PHE A 183 2.47 -5.38 14.37
N TYR A 184 1.51 -5.56 15.28
CA TYR A 184 0.84 -4.45 15.94
C TYR A 184 1.73 -3.72 16.96
N HIS A 185 2.75 -4.41 17.50
CA HIS A 185 3.66 -3.88 18.51
C HIS A 185 5.10 -3.73 18.01
N SER A 186 5.37 -3.86 16.70
CA SER A 186 6.72 -3.78 16.14
C SER A 186 6.75 -2.85 14.95
N ASP A 187 7.64 -1.87 14.96
CA ASP A 187 7.90 -1.04 13.77
C ASP A 187 8.83 -1.77 12.79
N SER A 188 9.58 -2.76 13.29
CA SER A 188 10.49 -3.60 12.52
C SER A 188 9.79 -4.78 11.86
N CYS A 189 10.09 -5.01 10.58
CA CYS A 189 9.64 -6.19 9.87
C CYS A 189 10.77 -7.26 9.82
N PRO A 190 10.55 -8.50 10.28
CA PRO A 190 11.58 -9.53 10.28
C PRO A 190 12.02 -9.90 8.87
N SER A 191 13.26 -10.38 8.71
CA SER A 191 13.66 -11.04 7.46
C SER A 191 12.80 -12.29 7.21
N ASN A 192 12.28 -12.46 6.00
CA ASN A 192 11.54 -13.64 5.53
C ASN A 192 10.10 -13.83 6.06
N TYR A 193 9.51 -12.85 6.74
CA TYR A 193 8.11 -12.95 7.20
C TYR A 193 7.11 -13.19 6.06
N GLU A 194 7.44 -12.77 4.83
CA GLU A 194 6.61 -13.03 3.67
C GLU A 194 6.56 -14.52 3.31
N LEU A 195 7.68 -15.21 3.48
CA LEU A 195 7.73 -16.67 3.34
C LEU A 195 6.90 -17.35 4.44
N TRP A 196 6.85 -16.74 5.64
CA TRP A 196 5.99 -17.22 6.70
C TRP A 196 4.53 -17.12 6.30
N ALA A 197 4.08 -15.92 5.90
CA ALA A 197 2.70 -15.70 5.48
C ALA A 197 2.30 -16.63 4.32
N LEU A 198 3.13 -16.73 3.27
CA LEU A 198 2.90 -17.67 2.16
C LEU A 198 2.77 -19.12 2.64
N SER A 199 3.72 -19.60 3.45
CA SER A 199 3.66 -20.98 3.97
C SER A 199 2.45 -21.27 4.84
N CYS A 200 1.87 -20.24 5.47
CA CYS A 200 0.65 -20.35 6.26
C CYS A 200 -0.57 -20.42 5.34
N VAL A 201 -0.63 -19.58 4.31
CA VAL A 201 -1.69 -19.58 3.28
C VAL A 201 -1.69 -20.88 2.45
N GLU A 202 -0.52 -21.42 2.12
CA GLU A 202 -0.38 -22.73 1.44
C GLU A 202 -0.99 -23.89 2.23
N ARG A 203 -0.98 -23.79 3.57
CA ARG A 203 -1.53 -24.81 4.46
C ARG A 203 -3.00 -24.58 4.76
N ASP A 204 -3.40 -23.32 4.85
CA ASP A 204 -4.77 -22.91 5.03
C ASP A 204 -5.05 -21.60 4.32
N ILE A 205 -5.92 -21.67 3.31
CA ILE A 205 -6.20 -20.56 2.43
C ILE A 205 -6.95 -19.41 3.14
N SER A 206 -7.58 -19.69 4.28
CA SER A 206 -8.26 -18.68 5.11
C SER A 206 -7.32 -17.95 6.08
N PHE A 207 -6.03 -18.28 6.08
CA PHE A 207 -5.05 -17.65 6.95
C PHE A 207 -4.88 -16.15 6.65
N GLY A 208 -4.83 -15.36 7.71
CA GLY A 208 -4.37 -13.98 7.66
C GLY A 208 -5.50 -12.96 7.76
N ASN A 209 -5.12 -11.68 7.75
CA ASN A 209 -6.04 -10.55 7.83
C ASN A 209 -5.41 -9.31 7.18
N GLY A 210 -6.18 -8.21 7.09
CA GLY A 210 -5.74 -6.96 6.48
C GLY A 210 -4.45 -6.39 7.10
N LEU A 211 -4.23 -6.52 8.41
CA LEU A 211 -2.99 -6.05 9.04
C LEU A 211 -1.78 -6.82 8.52
N ILE A 212 -1.86 -8.15 8.45
CA ILE A 212 -0.78 -8.98 7.91
C ILE A 212 -0.51 -8.59 6.46
N LEU A 213 -1.56 -8.40 5.65
CA LEU A 213 -1.43 -7.97 4.25
C LEU A 213 -0.75 -6.59 4.11
N SER A 214 -1.16 -5.59 4.90
CA SER A 214 -0.53 -4.27 4.89
C SER A 214 0.93 -4.30 5.35
N VAL A 215 1.29 -5.24 6.22
CA VAL A 215 2.69 -5.40 6.60
C VAL A 215 3.48 -6.00 5.44
N LEU A 216 2.95 -6.99 4.70
CA LEU A 216 3.58 -7.56 3.50
C LEU A 216 3.97 -6.49 2.48
N GLN A 217 3.17 -5.42 2.33
CA GLN A 217 3.48 -4.28 1.46
C GLN A 217 4.81 -3.59 1.77
N ARG A 218 5.35 -3.73 2.99
CA ARG A 218 6.62 -3.11 3.38
C ARG A 218 7.86 -3.90 2.94
N SER A 219 7.68 -5.08 2.37
CA SER A 219 8.81 -5.91 1.97
C SER A 219 9.39 -5.53 0.62
N TYR A 220 10.69 -5.79 0.45
CA TYR A 220 11.36 -5.69 -0.84
C TYR A 220 10.91 -6.76 -1.84
N GLU A 221 10.49 -7.94 -1.36
CA GLU A 221 10.03 -9.06 -2.21
C GLU A 221 8.50 -9.03 -2.44
N HIS A 222 7.85 -7.93 -2.03
CA HIS A 222 6.40 -7.81 -2.04
C HIS A 222 5.76 -8.15 -3.40
N PRO A 223 6.27 -7.68 -4.56
CA PRO A 223 5.65 -8.02 -5.85
C PRO A 223 5.61 -9.52 -6.12
N GLN A 224 6.67 -10.24 -5.75
CA GLN A 224 6.76 -11.69 -5.93
C GLN A 224 5.80 -12.42 -4.98
N VAL A 225 5.69 -11.93 -3.74
CA VAL A 225 4.86 -12.54 -2.69
C VAL A 225 3.38 -12.35 -3.00
N VAL A 226 2.97 -11.16 -3.42
CA VAL A 226 1.60 -10.91 -3.88
C VAL A 226 1.25 -11.77 -5.09
N ALA A 227 2.15 -11.87 -6.08
CA ALA A 227 1.92 -12.76 -7.22
C ALA A 227 1.79 -14.24 -6.78
N GLY A 228 2.53 -14.65 -5.75
CA GLY A 228 2.40 -15.97 -5.12
C GLY A 228 1.06 -16.17 -4.42
N LEU A 229 0.60 -15.20 -3.64
CA LEU A 229 -0.71 -15.23 -2.96
C LEU A 229 -1.86 -15.29 -3.96
N ILE A 230 -1.86 -14.43 -4.98
CA ILE A 230 -2.86 -14.44 -6.05
C ILE A 230 -2.94 -15.84 -6.68
N ASP A 231 -1.80 -16.41 -7.06
CA ASP A 231 -1.73 -17.76 -7.64
C ASP A 231 -2.26 -18.84 -6.71
N LEU A 232 -1.92 -18.81 -5.42
CA LEU A 232 -2.47 -19.75 -4.44
C LEU A 232 -4.00 -19.63 -4.32
N TYR A 233 -4.52 -18.40 -4.25
CA TYR A 233 -5.96 -18.16 -4.15
C TYR A 233 -6.72 -18.59 -5.40
N ILE A 234 -6.21 -18.24 -6.58
CA ILE A 234 -6.81 -18.63 -7.86
C ILE A 234 -6.76 -20.14 -8.07
N THR A 235 -5.62 -20.77 -7.80
CA THR A 235 -5.49 -22.21 -8.01
C THR A 235 -6.33 -23.03 -7.03
N SER A 236 -6.56 -22.50 -5.83
CA SER A 236 -7.43 -23.10 -4.80
C SER A 236 -8.91 -22.80 -4.99
N MET A 237 -9.28 -21.86 -5.87
CA MET A 237 -10.66 -21.45 -6.16
C MET A 237 -11.47 -21.13 -4.88
N VAL A 238 -10.93 -20.23 -4.07
CA VAL A 238 -11.50 -19.84 -2.76
C VAL A 238 -12.86 -19.14 -2.91
N ASP A 239 -13.75 -19.19 -1.93
CA ASP A 239 -14.90 -18.27 -1.96
C ASP A 239 -14.41 -16.86 -1.61
N GLU A 240 -14.67 -15.85 -2.44
CA GLU A 240 -14.30 -14.46 -2.12
C GLU A 240 -14.97 -13.94 -0.84
N ASN A 241 -16.01 -14.62 -0.35
CA ASN A 241 -16.67 -14.32 0.92
C ASN A 241 -16.05 -15.06 2.12
N ASP A 242 -15.03 -15.90 1.92
CA ASP A 242 -14.34 -16.60 3.01
C ASP A 242 -13.41 -15.66 3.78
N ASP A 243 -13.26 -15.95 5.07
CA ASP A 243 -12.32 -15.28 5.98
C ASP A 243 -10.88 -15.38 5.44
N GLY A 244 -10.07 -14.33 5.59
CA GLY A 244 -8.64 -14.33 5.22
C GLY A 244 -8.16 -13.02 4.59
N MET A 245 -7.18 -13.11 3.68
CA MET A 245 -6.61 -11.96 2.97
C MET A 245 -7.07 -11.84 1.51
N ALA A 246 -7.70 -12.86 0.93
CA ALA A 246 -7.99 -12.94 -0.51
C ALA A 246 -8.86 -11.78 -1.00
N TRP A 247 -10.02 -11.57 -0.37
CA TRP A 247 -10.94 -10.48 -0.73
C TRP A 247 -10.25 -9.12 -0.71
N ARG A 248 -9.55 -8.80 0.39
CA ARG A 248 -8.85 -7.51 0.54
C ARG A 248 -7.75 -7.36 -0.49
N LEU A 249 -7.00 -8.42 -0.76
CA LEU A 249 -5.94 -8.41 -1.77
C LEU A 249 -6.50 -8.13 -3.16
N PHE A 250 -7.57 -8.82 -3.59
CA PHE A 250 -8.16 -8.59 -4.92
C PHE A 250 -8.82 -7.22 -5.03
N PHE A 251 -9.51 -6.78 -3.97
CA PHE A 251 -10.15 -5.47 -3.91
C PHE A 251 -9.14 -4.32 -4.03
N ASP A 252 -8.01 -4.42 -3.31
CA ASP A 252 -7.00 -3.36 -3.28
C ASP A 252 -6.06 -3.40 -4.50
N LEU A 253 -5.91 -4.54 -5.19
CA LEU A 253 -4.87 -4.74 -6.23
C LEU A 253 -4.85 -3.66 -7.32
N PHE A 254 -6.01 -3.09 -7.65
CA PHE A 254 -6.15 -2.06 -8.67
C PHE A 254 -6.37 -0.65 -8.10
N ASP A 255 -6.32 -0.48 -6.79
CA ASP A 255 -6.33 0.83 -6.14
C ASP A 255 -4.95 1.49 -6.31
N PRO A 256 -4.85 2.66 -6.96
CA PRO A 256 -3.57 3.33 -7.17
C PRO A 256 -2.93 3.88 -5.89
N GLU A 257 -3.68 4.05 -4.79
CA GLU A 257 -3.12 4.45 -3.49
C GLU A 257 -2.42 3.27 -2.80
N GLU A 258 -2.95 2.05 -2.95
CA GLU A 258 -2.38 0.83 -2.39
C GLU A 258 -1.29 0.22 -3.30
N TYR A 259 -1.52 0.22 -4.62
CA TYR A 259 -0.64 -0.37 -5.63
C TYR A 259 -0.36 0.62 -6.78
N PRO A 260 0.67 1.47 -6.63
CA PRO A 260 1.12 2.35 -7.70
C PRO A 260 1.48 1.57 -8.98
N ALA A 261 1.28 2.19 -10.15
CA ALA A 261 1.44 1.52 -11.45
C ALA A 261 2.78 0.79 -11.63
N GLN A 262 3.88 1.32 -11.09
CA GLN A 262 5.19 0.67 -11.13
C GLN A 262 5.19 -0.67 -10.37
N GLN A 263 4.65 -0.69 -9.15
CA GLN A 263 4.58 -1.89 -8.30
C GLN A 263 3.60 -2.91 -8.87
N LEU A 264 2.46 -2.45 -9.37
CA LEU A 264 1.48 -3.31 -10.04
C LEU A 264 2.08 -4.01 -11.28
N ASN A 265 2.84 -3.28 -12.09
CA ASN A 265 3.56 -3.86 -13.23
C ASN A 265 4.62 -4.88 -12.79
N GLN A 266 5.31 -4.66 -11.67
CA GLN A 266 6.25 -5.65 -11.11
C GLN A 266 5.52 -6.93 -10.67
N ILE A 267 4.35 -6.82 -10.02
CA ILE A 267 3.52 -7.98 -9.66
C ILE A 267 3.17 -8.78 -10.92
N PHE A 268 2.76 -8.10 -11.99
CA PHE A 268 2.39 -8.76 -13.24
C PHE A 268 3.55 -9.52 -13.90
N VAL A 269 4.80 -9.04 -13.77
CA VAL A 269 5.98 -9.78 -14.24
C VAL A 269 6.10 -11.15 -13.57
N TYR A 270 5.83 -11.23 -12.26
CA TYR A 270 5.85 -12.50 -11.52
C TYR A 270 4.59 -13.34 -11.73
N LEU A 271 3.45 -12.70 -11.97
CA LEU A 271 2.14 -13.36 -12.13
C LEU A 271 1.96 -13.95 -13.54
N GLU A 272 2.48 -13.32 -14.59
CA GLU A 272 2.38 -13.79 -15.97
C GLU A 272 2.76 -15.27 -16.20
N PRO A 273 3.92 -15.77 -15.73
CA PRO A 273 4.26 -17.19 -15.90
C PRO A 273 3.33 -18.14 -15.15
N LYS A 274 2.66 -17.67 -14.09
CA LYS A 274 1.69 -18.43 -13.29
C LYS A 274 0.34 -18.52 -14.00
N VAL A 275 -0.15 -17.38 -14.51
CA VAL A 275 -1.39 -17.30 -15.31
C VAL A 275 -1.37 -18.22 -16.52
N ARG A 276 -0.20 -18.38 -17.17
CA ARG A 276 -0.02 -19.31 -18.30
C ARG A 276 -0.16 -20.78 -17.94
N GLN A 277 -0.11 -21.13 -16.64
CA GLN A 277 -0.27 -22.49 -16.13
C GLN A 277 -1.69 -22.76 -15.61
N TRP A 278 -2.49 -21.71 -15.43
CA TRP A 278 -3.87 -21.84 -14.95
C TRP A 278 -4.76 -22.54 -15.97
N THR A 279 -5.71 -23.34 -15.48
CA THR A 279 -6.75 -23.96 -16.31
C THR A 279 -7.75 -22.93 -16.81
N ASP A 280 -8.58 -23.29 -17.79
CA ASP A 280 -9.69 -22.44 -18.25
C ASP A 280 -10.63 -22.04 -17.10
N GLU A 281 -10.88 -22.95 -16.16
CA GLU A 281 -11.73 -22.73 -14.99
C GLU A 281 -11.09 -21.74 -14.01
N GLN A 282 -9.79 -21.88 -13.75
CA GLN A 282 -9.03 -20.97 -12.90
C GLN A 282 -8.92 -19.56 -13.52
N ASN A 283 -8.75 -19.45 -14.84
CA ASN A 283 -8.78 -18.17 -15.54
C ASN A 283 -10.17 -17.52 -15.46
N GLU A 284 -11.24 -18.29 -15.65
CA GLU A 284 -12.62 -17.78 -15.51
C GLU A 284 -12.86 -17.28 -14.08
N TYR A 285 -12.44 -18.04 -13.07
CA TYR A 285 -12.52 -17.65 -11.67
C TYR A 285 -11.71 -16.37 -11.40
N ALA A 286 -10.46 -16.28 -11.84
CA ALA A 286 -9.63 -15.09 -11.67
C ALA A 286 -10.22 -13.83 -12.32
N ILE A 287 -10.86 -13.96 -13.49
CA ILE A 287 -11.54 -12.82 -14.12
C ILE A 287 -12.68 -12.33 -13.24
N ASN A 288 -13.45 -13.24 -12.65
CA ASN A 288 -14.54 -12.86 -11.75
C ASN A 288 -14.02 -12.16 -10.49
N CYS A 289 -12.96 -12.67 -9.86
CA CYS A 289 -12.39 -12.06 -8.65
C CYS A 289 -11.81 -10.67 -8.91
N LEU A 290 -11.11 -10.49 -10.04
CA LEU A 290 -10.34 -9.28 -10.30
C LEU A 290 -11.16 -8.18 -10.97
N PHE A 291 -12.11 -8.55 -11.84
CA PHE A 291 -12.85 -7.59 -12.65
C PHE A 291 -14.33 -7.49 -12.27
N ALA A 292 -14.87 -8.45 -11.51
CA ALA A 292 -16.27 -8.48 -11.07
C ALA A 292 -17.25 -8.15 -12.21
N LEU A 293 -17.11 -8.84 -13.36
CA LEU A 293 -17.88 -8.54 -14.56
C LEU A 293 -19.38 -8.77 -14.35
N GLU A 294 -20.19 -7.71 -14.48
CA GLU A 294 -21.64 -7.80 -14.41
C GLU A 294 -22.27 -8.04 -15.78
N GLN A 295 -23.53 -8.47 -15.84
CA GLN A 295 -24.18 -8.80 -17.12
C GLN A 295 -24.41 -7.59 -18.03
N ASP A 296 -24.73 -6.42 -17.46
CA ASP A 296 -25.24 -5.28 -18.23
C ASP A 296 -24.41 -3.99 -18.08
N ASP A 297 -23.69 -3.80 -16.96
CA ASP A 297 -22.88 -2.60 -16.71
C ASP A 297 -21.44 -2.97 -16.31
N ASN A 298 -20.48 -2.55 -17.12
CA ASN A 298 -19.05 -2.78 -16.87
C ASN A 298 -18.24 -1.49 -17.03
N ASP A 299 -18.87 -0.33 -16.80
CA ASP A 299 -18.22 0.96 -17.04
C ASP A 299 -17.01 1.19 -16.13
N SER A 300 -17.06 0.69 -14.88
CA SER A 300 -15.90 0.67 -13.97
C SER A 300 -14.72 -0.11 -14.55
N VAL A 301 -14.98 -1.29 -15.12
CA VAL A 301 -13.94 -2.12 -15.76
C VAL A 301 -13.40 -1.47 -17.02
N LYS A 302 -14.28 -0.91 -17.88
CA LYS A 302 -13.84 -0.17 -19.08
C LYS A 302 -12.94 1.00 -18.73
N LYS A 303 -13.28 1.74 -17.67
CA LYS A 303 -12.48 2.84 -17.15
C LYS A 303 -11.13 2.33 -16.65
N LEU A 304 -11.13 1.27 -15.84
CA LEU A 304 -9.92 0.64 -15.32
C LEU A 304 -8.97 0.18 -16.44
N LEU A 305 -9.49 -0.56 -17.44
CA LEU A 305 -8.74 -0.99 -18.63
C LEU A 305 -8.24 0.19 -19.48
N THR A 306 -8.89 1.34 -19.37
CA THR A 306 -8.52 2.56 -20.07
C THR A 306 -7.40 3.32 -19.40
N ASP A 307 -7.47 3.41 -18.08
CA ASP A 307 -6.58 4.22 -17.27
C ASP A 307 -5.27 3.48 -16.93
N SER A 308 -5.24 2.13 -16.98
CA SER A 308 -4.03 1.33 -16.74
C SER A 308 -3.70 0.36 -17.86
N LYS A 309 -2.50 0.52 -18.44
CA LYS A 309 -1.99 -0.41 -19.46
C LYS A 309 -1.57 -1.74 -18.87
N GLY A 310 -1.01 -1.73 -17.66
CA GLY A 310 -0.65 -2.93 -16.92
C GLY A 310 -1.88 -3.83 -16.75
N VAL A 311 -2.99 -3.27 -16.25
CA VAL A 311 -4.24 -4.01 -16.07
C VAL A 311 -4.77 -4.52 -17.41
N GLY A 312 -4.69 -3.70 -18.47
CA GLY A 312 -5.02 -4.14 -19.83
C GLY A 312 -4.21 -5.34 -20.32
N LYS A 313 -2.90 -5.42 -19.99
CA LYS A 313 -2.06 -6.58 -20.33
C LYS A 313 -2.47 -7.83 -19.56
N LEU A 314 -2.69 -7.72 -18.25
CA LEU A 314 -3.17 -8.85 -17.44
C LEU A 314 -4.53 -9.34 -17.95
N ALA A 315 -5.46 -8.43 -18.20
CA ALA A 315 -6.78 -8.74 -18.73
C ALA A 315 -6.69 -9.45 -20.09
N ASN A 316 -5.83 -8.99 -21.00
CA ASN A 316 -5.58 -9.68 -22.28
C ASN A 316 -5.03 -11.09 -22.08
N LEU A 317 -4.10 -11.28 -21.14
CA LEU A 317 -3.52 -12.59 -20.85
C LEU A 317 -4.58 -13.56 -20.31
N LEU A 318 -5.39 -13.12 -19.35
CA LEU A 318 -6.48 -13.91 -18.78
C LEU A 318 -7.55 -14.25 -19.82
N ALA A 319 -7.94 -13.27 -20.63
CA ALA A 319 -8.92 -13.44 -21.71
C ALA A 319 -8.41 -14.38 -22.82
N PHE A 320 -7.11 -14.33 -23.12
CA PHE A 320 -6.48 -15.22 -24.11
C PHE A 320 -6.37 -16.67 -23.63
N ASN A 321 -6.06 -16.86 -22.34
CA ASN A 321 -5.92 -18.21 -21.76
C ASN A 321 -7.27 -18.83 -21.37
N GLY A 322 -8.31 -18.02 -21.13
CA GLY A 322 -9.64 -18.49 -20.75
C GLY A 322 -10.58 -18.69 -21.95
N ASN A 323 -11.46 -19.69 -21.88
CA ASN A 323 -12.47 -19.97 -22.90
C ASN A 323 -13.93 -19.75 -22.44
N GLY A 324 -14.11 -19.35 -21.18
CA GLY A 324 -15.41 -19.18 -20.52
C GLY A 324 -16.19 -17.93 -20.93
N ARG A 325 -17.26 -17.64 -20.18
CA ARG A 325 -18.14 -16.49 -20.45
C ARG A 325 -17.43 -15.19 -20.08
N ALA A 326 -16.83 -15.15 -18.90
CA ALA A 326 -16.12 -13.98 -18.39
C ALA A 326 -14.92 -13.65 -19.29
N ALA A 327 -14.16 -14.66 -19.76
CA ALA A 327 -13.09 -14.46 -20.73
C ALA A 327 -13.55 -13.84 -22.06
N LYS A 328 -14.68 -14.29 -22.60
CA LYS A 328 -15.28 -13.71 -23.83
C LYS A 328 -15.78 -12.29 -23.61
N GLN A 329 -16.39 -12.04 -22.47
CA GLN A 329 -16.87 -10.71 -22.10
C GLN A 329 -15.70 -9.74 -21.91
N LEU A 330 -14.66 -10.14 -21.18
CA LEU A 330 -13.43 -9.38 -21.02
C LEU A 330 -12.76 -9.12 -22.37
N SER A 331 -12.67 -10.13 -23.25
CA SER A 331 -12.19 -9.97 -24.63
C SER A 331 -12.98 -8.91 -25.41
N SER A 332 -14.30 -8.86 -25.24
CA SER A 332 -15.15 -7.86 -25.92
C SER A 332 -14.95 -6.44 -25.38
N LEU A 333 -14.62 -6.29 -24.08
CA LEU A 333 -14.26 -5.01 -23.47
C LEU A 333 -12.84 -4.57 -23.87
N LEU A 334 -11.94 -5.54 -24.03
CA LEU A 334 -10.55 -5.37 -24.47
C LEU A 334 -10.41 -5.16 -25.97
N ALA A 335 -11.45 -5.49 -26.75
CA ALA A 335 -11.56 -5.13 -28.15
C ALA A 335 -11.66 -3.61 -28.27
N ARG A 336 -10.55 -2.94 -27.96
CA ARG A 336 -10.31 -1.54 -28.25
C ARG A 336 -10.07 -1.43 -29.73
N ASP A 337 -10.65 -0.35 -30.25
CA ASP A 337 -10.46 0.18 -31.58
C ASP A 337 -9.01 -0.06 -32.03
N LEU A 338 -8.81 -0.77 -33.14
CA LEU A 338 -7.53 -0.99 -33.82
C LEU A 338 -7.02 0.33 -34.42
N SER A 339 -7.05 1.39 -33.63
CA SER A 339 -6.46 2.67 -33.93
C SER A 339 -4.97 2.39 -34.18
N PRO A 340 -4.42 2.81 -35.32
CA PRO A 340 -3.00 2.63 -35.58
C PRO A 340 -2.19 3.25 -34.43
N ALA A 341 -1.01 2.67 -34.18
CA ALA A 341 -0.11 3.13 -33.13
C ALA A 341 0.02 4.65 -33.14
N TYR A 342 0.00 5.26 -31.95
CA TYR A 342 -0.04 6.70 -31.83
C TYR A 342 1.16 7.30 -32.55
N LYS A 343 0.91 8.11 -33.57
CA LYS A 343 1.95 8.76 -34.35
C LYS A 343 2.23 10.13 -33.74
N LEU A 344 3.44 10.29 -33.20
CA LEU A 344 3.92 11.62 -32.83
C LEU A 344 3.93 12.53 -34.06
N PRO A 345 3.62 13.83 -33.90
CA PRO A 345 3.76 14.79 -34.98
C PRO A 345 5.21 14.82 -35.46
N THR A 346 5.40 15.11 -36.74
CA THR A 346 6.73 15.24 -37.36
C THR A 346 6.71 16.40 -38.35
N GLY A 347 7.89 16.89 -38.72
CA GLY A 347 8.07 18.03 -39.63
C GLY A 347 8.35 19.35 -38.92
N GLY A 348 8.24 19.38 -37.59
CA GLY A 348 8.57 20.53 -36.75
C GLY A 348 10.00 20.55 -36.19
N GLU A 349 10.77 19.47 -36.34
CA GLU A 349 12.00 19.21 -35.56
C GLU A 349 13.11 20.21 -35.85
N ALA A 350 13.18 20.71 -37.08
CA ALA A 350 14.18 21.67 -37.54
C ALA A 350 13.60 23.09 -37.75
N GLN A 351 12.38 23.35 -37.27
CA GLN A 351 11.74 24.66 -37.45
C GLN A 351 12.37 25.75 -36.57
N PHE A 352 13.01 25.38 -35.47
CA PHE A 352 13.66 26.30 -34.52
C PHE A 352 14.98 25.70 -34.06
N GLU A 353 15.98 26.54 -33.82
CA GLU A 353 17.31 26.14 -33.36
C GLU A 353 17.27 25.69 -31.90
N ASP A 354 16.50 26.42 -31.08
CA ASP A 354 16.33 26.17 -29.65
C ASP A 354 14.95 25.58 -29.35
N LEU A 355 14.92 24.40 -28.71
CA LEU A 355 13.66 23.76 -28.32
C LEU A 355 12.91 24.58 -27.26
N ASN A 356 13.58 25.17 -26.29
CA ASN A 356 12.94 25.95 -25.23
C ASN A 356 12.34 27.23 -25.80
N PHE A 357 12.98 27.85 -26.79
CA PHE A 357 12.38 28.93 -27.56
C PHE A 357 11.13 28.46 -28.32
N LYS A 358 11.19 27.28 -28.95
CA LYS A 358 10.02 26.66 -29.58
C LYS A 358 8.88 26.41 -28.59
N LEU A 359 9.17 25.97 -27.37
CA LEU A 359 8.17 25.77 -26.33
C LEU A 359 7.43 27.07 -26.00
N MET A 360 8.14 28.20 -25.90
CA MET A 360 7.48 29.50 -25.69
C MET A 360 6.52 29.87 -26.81
N ILE A 361 6.89 29.60 -28.06
CA ILE A 361 6.02 29.84 -29.22
C ILE A 361 4.78 28.96 -29.16
N ILE A 362 4.95 27.68 -28.79
CA ILE A 362 3.83 26.76 -28.60
C ILE A 362 2.94 27.27 -27.46
N ASP A 363 3.51 27.71 -26.34
CA ASP A 363 2.76 28.27 -25.21
C ASP A 363 1.87 29.44 -25.65
N GLU A 364 2.50 30.42 -26.28
CA GLU A 364 1.87 31.65 -26.74
C GLU A 364 0.77 31.38 -27.77
N LEU A 365 1.01 30.49 -28.73
CA LEU A 365 0.01 30.17 -29.76
C LEU A 365 -1.09 29.22 -29.27
N MET A 366 -0.76 28.22 -28.46
CA MET A 366 -1.68 27.13 -28.10
C MET A 366 -2.48 27.43 -26.83
N TYR A 367 -1.83 27.95 -25.79
CA TYR A 367 -2.45 28.12 -24.48
C TYR A 367 -2.94 29.55 -24.25
N ILE A 368 -2.14 30.56 -24.64
CA ILE A 368 -2.51 31.97 -24.48
C ILE A 368 -3.49 32.42 -25.57
N ASN A 369 -3.05 32.42 -26.82
CA ASN A 369 -3.84 32.95 -27.94
C ASN A 369 -4.84 31.93 -28.51
N LYS A 370 -4.68 30.64 -28.21
CA LYS A 370 -5.57 29.54 -28.65
C LYS A 370 -5.72 29.45 -30.17
N LEU A 371 -4.66 29.78 -30.90
CA LEU A 371 -4.55 29.76 -32.37
C LEU A 371 -3.98 28.44 -32.89
N LEU A 372 -3.13 27.75 -32.11
CA LEU A 372 -2.56 26.46 -32.47
C LEU A 372 -3.40 25.32 -31.88
N SER A 373 -3.99 24.50 -32.75
CA SER A 373 -4.91 23.42 -32.37
C SER A 373 -4.52 22.08 -33.03
N PRO A 374 -4.82 20.92 -32.42
CA PRO A 374 -5.49 20.76 -31.11
C PRO A 374 -4.58 21.19 -29.93
N ARG A 375 -5.19 21.59 -28.81
CA ARG A 375 -4.45 21.86 -27.57
C ARG A 375 -3.87 20.54 -27.05
N PHE A 376 -2.59 20.53 -26.77
CA PHE A 376 -1.94 19.40 -26.11
C PHE A 376 -2.40 19.33 -24.64
N ASN A 377 -2.74 18.14 -24.20
CA ASN A 377 -3.03 17.84 -22.80
C ASN A 377 -2.34 16.53 -22.45
N LEU A 378 -1.49 16.55 -21.43
CA LEU A 378 -0.70 15.40 -21.04
C LEU A 378 -1.58 14.20 -20.68
N ARG A 379 -2.70 14.40 -19.97
CA ARG A 379 -3.57 13.29 -19.56
C ARG A 379 -4.23 12.63 -20.77
N ASP A 380 -4.74 13.43 -21.71
CA ASP A 380 -5.31 12.90 -22.95
C ASP A 380 -4.25 12.22 -23.81
N PHE A 381 -3.06 12.81 -23.89
CA PHE A 381 -1.91 12.21 -24.56
C PHE A 381 -1.53 10.86 -23.97
N THR A 382 -1.43 10.72 -22.63
CA THR A 382 -1.08 9.43 -22.00
C THR A 382 -2.10 8.32 -22.24
N LYS A 383 -3.37 8.68 -22.46
CA LYS A 383 -4.43 7.71 -22.80
C LYS A 383 -4.33 7.25 -24.25
N ALA A 384 -3.95 8.16 -25.15
CA ALA A 384 -3.86 7.90 -26.58
C ALA A 384 -2.52 7.26 -27.00
N TYR A 385 -1.42 7.62 -26.33
CA TYR A 385 -0.10 7.09 -26.60
C TYR A 385 -0.04 5.63 -26.18
N ASP A 386 0.30 4.71 -27.07
CA ASP A 386 0.17 3.26 -26.86
C ASP A 386 1.52 2.55 -26.62
N ALA A 387 2.64 3.10 -27.08
CA ALA A 387 3.96 2.45 -27.02
C ALA A 387 4.46 2.11 -25.59
N ARG A 388 4.19 2.96 -24.58
CA ARG A 388 4.46 2.64 -23.16
C ARG A 388 3.56 3.40 -22.19
N GLU A 389 3.45 2.93 -20.96
CA GLU A 389 2.79 3.67 -19.88
C GLU A 389 3.64 4.88 -19.49
N ILE A 390 2.98 6.02 -19.31
CA ILE A 390 3.61 7.31 -18.98
C ILE A 390 3.03 7.75 -17.65
N SER A 391 3.89 7.93 -16.64
CA SER A 391 3.50 8.51 -15.36
C SER A 391 3.19 10.00 -15.55
N VAL A 392 2.06 10.45 -15.00
CA VAL A 392 1.68 11.87 -14.94
C VAL A 392 2.00 12.50 -13.59
N SER A 393 2.82 11.84 -12.77
CA SER A 393 3.29 12.32 -11.47
C SER A 393 4.82 12.23 -11.39
N GLY A 394 5.47 13.32 -10.98
CA GLY A 394 6.91 13.37 -10.76
C GLY A 394 7.58 14.67 -11.23
N TYR A 395 8.88 14.76 -10.93
CA TYR A 395 9.76 15.88 -11.30
C TYR A 395 10.63 15.55 -12.53
N GLU A 396 10.45 14.40 -13.16
CA GLU A 396 11.20 13.99 -14.35
C GLU A 396 10.50 14.47 -15.63
N SER A 397 11.31 14.83 -16.64
CA SER A 397 10.80 15.17 -17.96
C SER A 397 10.19 13.94 -18.65
N ILE A 398 9.04 14.13 -19.29
CA ILE A 398 8.37 13.09 -20.09
C ILE A 398 8.89 13.16 -21.53
N PRO A 399 9.75 12.22 -21.96
CA PRO A 399 10.43 12.31 -23.26
C PRO A 399 9.45 12.35 -24.44
N GLU A 400 8.34 11.65 -24.37
CA GLU A 400 7.36 11.56 -25.45
C GLU A 400 6.55 12.86 -25.61
N ALA A 401 6.31 13.57 -24.51
CA ALA A 401 5.69 14.89 -24.56
C ALA A 401 6.69 15.91 -25.14
N LEU A 402 7.98 15.81 -24.79
CA LEU A 402 9.03 16.62 -25.41
C LEU A 402 9.17 16.34 -26.91
N ASP A 403 9.15 15.07 -27.31
CA ASP A 403 9.21 14.67 -28.72
C ASP A 403 7.97 15.12 -29.49
N TYR A 404 6.80 15.12 -28.86
CA TYR A 404 5.59 15.73 -29.42
C TYR A 404 5.81 17.22 -29.71
N MET A 405 6.31 17.99 -28.75
CA MET A 405 6.56 19.42 -28.94
C MET A 405 7.65 19.68 -30.00
N ARG A 406 8.69 18.84 -30.01
CA ARG A 406 9.76 18.90 -31.01
C ARG A 406 9.23 18.64 -32.41
N GLY A 407 8.39 17.64 -32.60
CA GLY A 407 7.83 17.26 -33.90
C GLY A 407 6.65 18.13 -34.37
N LEU A 408 6.01 18.88 -33.47
CA LEU A 408 4.86 19.73 -33.80
C LEU A 408 5.25 20.84 -34.78
N ALA A 409 4.75 20.76 -36.02
CA ALA A 409 4.98 21.80 -37.02
C ALA A 409 4.09 23.02 -36.76
N ILE A 410 4.69 24.19 -36.63
CA ILE A 410 4.00 25.47 -36.47
C ILE A 410 3.85 26.11 -37.86
N PRO A 411 2.62 26.39 -38.32
CA PRO A 411 2.40 27.10 -39.58
C PRO A 411 3.00 28.50 -39.57
N GLN A 412 3.65 28.90 -40.66
CA GLN A 412 4.31 30.20 -40.78
C GLN A 412 3.31 31.36 -40.58
N GLU A 413 2.06 31.18 -41.00
CA GLU A 413 1.00 32.17 -40.87
C GLU A 413 0.70 32.50 -39.39
N LEU A 414 0.87 31.52 -38.49
CA LEU A 414 0.67 31.75 -37.05
C LEU A 414 1.84 32.52 -36.44
N LEU A 415 3.06 32.37 -36.95
CA LEU A 415 4.21 33.14 -36.47
C LEU A 415 4.02 34.64 -36.70
N SER A 416 3.35 35.02 -37.79
CA SER A 416 2.99 36.42 -38.05
C SER A 416 2.00 37.01 -37.02
N ARG A 417 1.34 36.18 -36.20
CA ARG A 417 0.40 36.62 -35.17
C ARG A 417 1.06 36.95 -33.83
N ILE A 418 2.32 36.61 -33.67
CA ILE A 418 3.05 36.82 -32.43
C ILE A 418 3.59 38.24 -32.41
N THR A 419 3.06 39.05 -31.49
CA THR A 419 3.52 40.41 -31.21
C THR A 419 4.33 40.50 -29.93
N HIS A 420 4.21 39.51 -29.05
CA HIS A 420 4.86 39.47 -27.74
C HIS A 420 5.28 38.03 -27.41
N LEU A 421 6.47 37.85 -26.84
CA LEU A 421 6.95 36.57 -26.30
C LEU A 421 7.48 36.76 -24.89
N SER A 422 6.99 35.97 -23.93
CA SER A 422 7.38 36.07 -22.53
C SER A 422 7.76 34.71 -21.98
N TYR A 423 8.94 34.63 -21.36
CA TYR A 423 9.37 33.47 -20.60
C TYR A 423 8.85 33.59 -19.16
N ASP A 424 8.06 32.61 -18.73
CA ASP A 424 7.48 32.55 -17.39
C ASP A 424 7.41 31.09 -16.93
N ALA A 425 8.17 30.74 -15.90
CA ALA A 425 8.24 29.35 -15.42
C ALA A 425 6.89 28.80 -14.93
N SER A 426 5.90 29.66 -14.65
CA SER A 426 4.55 29.24 -14.23
C SER A 426 3.63 28.88 -15.40
N ARG A 427 4.10 28.96 -16.66
CA ARG A 427 3.27 28.66 -17.84
C ARG A 427 2.85 27.20 -17.91
N GLU A 428 1.63 27.00 -18.42
CA GLU A 428 0.98 25.70 -18.43
C GLU A 428 1.79 24.66 -19.22
N ILE A 429 2.43 25.05 -20.32
CA ILE A 429 3.18 24.13 -21.16
C ILE A 429 4.22 23.32 -20.38
N TYR A 430 4.87 23.91 -19.38
CA TYR A 430 5.94 23.24 -18.63
C TYR A 430 5.39 22.12 -17.74
N SER A 431 4.23 22.35 -17.12
CA SER A 431 3.52 21.30 -16.37
C SER A 431 3.03 20.13 -17.24
N GLN A 432 2.91 20.33 -18.56
CA GLN A 432 2.61 19.24 -19.50
C GLN A 432 3.83 18.38 -19.83
N LEU A 433 5.04 18.86 -19.55
CA LEU A 433 6.32 18.20 -19.84
C LEU A 433 6.94 17.59 -18.57
N VAL A 434 6.81 18.29 -17.45
CA VAL A 434 7.26 17.88 -16.12
C VAL A 434 6.12 18.19 -15.12
N PRO A 435 5.32 17.21 -14.70
CA PRO A 435 4.07 17.45 -13.97
C PRO A 435 4.20 18.27 -12.68
N PHE A 436 5.30 18.10 -11.94
CA PHE A 436 5.55 18.80 -10.68
C PHE A 436 6.66 19.86 -10.77
N TRP A 437 7.05 20.29 -11.98
CA TRP A 437 8.05 21.35 -12.08
C TRP A 437 7.52 22.65 -11.49
N ASP A 438 8.33 23.24 -10.61
CA ASP A 438 8.05 24.43 -9.82
C ASP A 438 8.79 25.67 -10.33
N GLY A 439 9.60 25.52 -11.38
CA GLY A 439 10.38 26.62 -11.96
C GLY A 439 11.73 26.86 -11.29
N GLU A 440 12.17 26.02 -10.35
CA GLU A 440 13.40 26.28 -9.57
C GLU A 440 14.70 25.94 -10.31
N ASP A 441 14.66 25.26 -11.45
CA ASP A 441 15.85 24.90 -12.24
C ASP A 441 15.84 25.41 -13.68
N ASP A 442 16.98 25.24 -14.36
CA ASP A 442 17.32 25.85 -15.64
C ASP A 442 16.87 25.04 -16.88
N ARG A 443 16.11 23.96 -16.69
CA ARG A 443 15.78 23.01 -17.78
C ARG A 443 15.08 23.64 -18.97
N PHE A 444 14.27 24.67 -18.71
CA PHE A 444 13.50 25.37 -19.74
C PHE A 444 14.06 26.75 -20.08
N GLU A 445 15.27 27.10 -19.62
CA GLU A 445 15.92 28.35 -20.01
C GLU A 445 16.20 28.37 -21.52
N VAL A 446 15.93 29.51 -22.15
CA VAL A 446 16.24 29.74 -23.56
C VAL A 446 17.72 30.10 -23.69
N SER A 447 18.38 29.46 -24.66
CA SER A 447 19.80 29.63 -24.96
C SER A 447 20.06 30.43 -26.25
N SER A 448 19.07 30.57 -27.14
CA SER A 448 19.20 31.32 -28.38
C SER A 448 17.95 32.13 -28.74
N LEU A 449 18.15 33.36 -29.20
CA LEU A 449 17.12 34.25 -29.78
C LEU A 449 17.33 34.45 -31.30
N SER A 450 18.17 33.64 -31.94
CA SER A 450 18.47 33.72 -33.39
C SER A 450 17.22 33.65 -34.26
N ASP A 451 16.20 32.95 -33.79
CA ASP A 451 14.94 32.73 -34.49
C ASP A 451 13.97 33.90 -34.45
N LEU A 452 14.29 35.00 -33.74
CA LEU A 452 13.49 36.24 -33.77
C LEU A 452 13.29 36.78 -35.20
N ASP A 453 14.17 36.42 -36.14
CA ASP A 453 14.06 36.80 -37.54
C ASP A 453 12.80 36.22 -38.22
N LYS A 454 12.25 35.12 -37.69
CA LYS A 454 11.08 34.44 -38.25
C LYS A 454 9.75 35.16 -38.00
N PHE A 455 9.71 36.14 -37.10
CA PHE A 455 8.48 36.86 -36.73
C PHE A 455 8.45 38.25 -37.36
N GLU A 456 7.46 38.50 -38.21
CA GLU A 456 7.32 39.79 -38.91
C GLU A 456 6.78 40.90 -38.00
N ASN A 457 5.94 40.54 -37.02
CA ASN A 457 5.17 41.48 -36.21
C ASN A 457 5.56 41.48 -34.72
N ILE A 458 6.69 40.86 -34.35
CA ILE A 458 7.17 40.85 -32.97
C ILE A 458 7.52 42.29 -32.55
N GLN A 459 7.02 42.70 -31.39
CA GLN A 459 7.21 44.04 -30.82
C GLN A 459 7.90 43.97 -29.47
N GLU A 460 7.60 42.96 -28.67
CA GLU A 460 8.02 42.88 -27.27
C GLU A 460 8.55 41.50 -26.90
N ILE A 461 9.60 41.46 -26.10
CA ILE A 461 10.09 40.25 -25.44
C ILE A 461 10.27 40.49 -23.94
N GLU A 462 9.99 39.47 -23.12
CA GLU A 462 10.01 39.55 -21.65
C GLU A 462 10.58 38.27 -21.02
N GLY A 463 11.17 38.39 -19.84
CA GLY A 463 11.55 37.22 -19.01
C GLY A 463 12.87 36.56 -19.40
N PHE A 464 13.68 37.20 -20.26
CA PHE A 464 14.99 36.69 -20.68
C PHE A 464 16.12 37.25 -19.82
N ASN A 465 17.15 36.43 -19.55
CA ASN A 465 18.31 36.89 -18.79
C ASN A 465 19.09 37.98 -19.56
N GLU A 466 19.74 38.90 -18.83
CA GLU A 466 20.39 40.07 -19.44
C GLU A 466 21.53 39.69 -20.40
N GLN A 467 22.27 38.61 -20.11
CA GLN A 467 23.39 38.17 -20.94
C GLN A 467 22.94 37.65 -22.32
N LEU A 468 21.81 36.94 -22.37
CA LEU A 468 21.22 36.45 -23.61
C LEU A 468 20.72 37.62 -24.45
N VAL A 469 19.99 38.56 -23.83
CA VAL A 469 19.51 39.78 -24.51
C VAL A 469 20.68 40.57 -25.10
N GLU A 470 21.77 40.75 -24.35
CA GLU A 470 22.97 41.45 -24.83
C GLU A 470 23.61 40.73 -26.02
N SER A 471 23.72 39.41 -25.96
CA SER A 471 24.31 38.56 -27.01
C SER A 471 23.54 38.62 -28.32
N PHE A 472 22.23 38.89 -28.27
CA PHE A 472 21.35 39.03 -29.43
C PHE A 472 20.88 40.48 -29.64
N SER A 473 21.57 41.48 -29.07
CA SER A 473 21.23 42.89 -29.31
C SER A 473 21.12 43.29 -30.80
N PRO A 474 21.94 42.79 -31.76
CA PRO A 474 21.82 43.19 -33.16
C PRO A 474 20.47 42.84 -33.80
N ILE A 475 19.92 41.65 -33.53
CA ILE A 475 18.63 41.23 -34.11
C ILE A 475 17.47 42.01 -33.47
N ILE A 476 17.53 42.21 -32.16
CA ILE A 476 16.54 42.96 -31.35
C ILE A 476 16.46 44.41 -31.84
N GLU A 477 17.59 45.09 -31.97
CA GLU A 477 17.67 46.47 -32.46
C GLU A 477 17.22 46.59 -33.91
N SER A 478 17.65 45.68 -34.79
CA SER A 478 17.30 45.73 -36.22
C SER A 478 15.78 45.65 -36.47
N LYS A 479 15.06 44.97 -35.58
CA LYS A 479 13.60 44.80 -35.62
C LYS A 479 12.83 45.77 -34.74
N ASN A 480 13.51 46.68 -34.03
CA ASN A 480 12.90 47.59 -33.04
C ASN A 480 12.08 46.86 -31.96
N ILE A 481 12.57 45.71 -31.48
CA ILE A 481 11.92 44.94 -30.42
C ILE A 481 12.20 45.59 -29.07
N THR A 482 11.15 45.81 -28.29
CA THR A 482 11.24 46.32 -26.91
C THR A 482 11.50 45.16 -25.95
N VAL A 483 12.53 45.26 -25.13
CA VAL A 483 12.82 44.29 -24.06
C VAL A 483 12.19 44.78 -22.76
N ILE A 484 11.22 44.02 -22.25
CA ILE A 484 10.58 44.26 -20.95
C ILE A 484 11.39 43.53 -19.89
N LYS A 485 11.72 44.26 -18.81
CA LYS A 485 12.51 43.75 -17.68
C LYS A 485 11.65 43.07 -16.64
#